data_AF-A0A285MV12-F1
#
_entry.id   AF-A0A285MV12-F1
#
_cell.length_a   1.000
_cell.length_b   1.000
_cell.length_c   1.000
_cell.angle_alpha   90.00
_cell.angle_beta   90.00
_cell.angle_gamma   90.00
#
_symmetry.space_group_name_H-M   'P 1'
#
loop_
_entity.id
_entity.type
_entity.pdbx_description
1 polymer ?
#
loop_
_entity_poly.entity_id
_entity_poly.type
_entity_poly.pdbx_seq_one_letter_code
_entity_poly.pdbx_strand_id
1 'polypeptide(L)'
;MPTGASSKRKYTYVWVSTIILVFGIFAVYEITKRLKEGTVVEDDRLTGASSINDLSFILANGQKRKVPPFSFLDQDSLLISNEDYLGKVYVVEFFFTTCPTICPIMTKNLVELQNTFTEFENFGVASFTINPRYDTPTVLKKYTERYGITDPDWHLMTGDQGEIYKLAQEGFYIVASEVEDAPGGFEHSGMFALVDKNGYIRSRYDENGNPLIYYRGTITEKQGVNSEGEPQQITMLKEDIKKLLLEK
;
A
#
# COMPACT_ATOMS: atom_id res chain seq x y z
N MET A 1 48.73 -6.35 70.27
CA MET A 1 47.35 -5.85 70.21
C MET A 1 46.78 -6.12 68.81
N PRO A 2 45.48 -6.44 68.68
CA PRO A 2 44.98 -7.36 67.65
C PRO A 2 44.42 -6.65 66.40
N THR A 3 44.36 -7.40 65.28
CA THR A 3 43.46 -7.12 64.14
C THR A 3 42.79 -8.43 63.72
N GLY A 4 41.46 -8.44 63.71
CA GLY A 4 40.63 -9.61 63.43
C GLY A 4 40.39 -9.86 61.93
N ALA A 5 40.12 -11.11 61.59
CA ALA A 5 39.61 -11.53 60.30
C ALA A 5 38.27 -12.26 60.49
N SER A 6 37.23 -11.74 59.84
CA SER A 6 35.85 -12.22 59.85
C SER A 6 35.66 -13.32 58.80
N SER A 7 35.21 -14.51 59.20
CA SER A 7 34.82 -15.59 58.28
C SER A 7 33.29 -15.76 58.24
N LYS A 8 32.63 -15.16 57.25
CA LYS A 8 31.24 -15.51 56.88
C LYS A 8 31.08 -15.54 55.36
N ARG A 9 31.29 -16.70 54.72
CA ARG A 9 30.94 -16.93 53.28
C ARG A 9 30.65 -18.41 52.96
N LYS A 10 29.79 -19.09 53.72
CA LYS A 10 29.29 -20.44 53.33
C LYS A 10 27.78 -20.52 53.09
N TYR A 11 26.98 -19.60 53.66
CA TYR A 11 25.53 -19.58 53.46
C TYR A 11 25.06 -18.77 52.24
N THR A 12 25.89 -17.86 51.71
CA THR A 12 25.52 -17.00 50.57
C THR A 12 25.32 -17.79 49.28
N TYR A 13 26.15 -18.80 49.02
CA TYR A 13 26.04 -19.62 47.81
C TYR A 13 24.84 -20.58 47.82
N VAL A 14 24.44 -21.06 49.01
CA VAL A 14 23.26 -21.92 49.17
C VAL A 14 21.99 -21.16 48.80
N TRP A 15 21.84 -19.94 49.31
CA TRP A 15 20.68 -19.09 48.98
C TRP A 15 20.66 -18.67 47.50
N VAL A 16 21.82 -18.37 46.92
CA VAL A 16 21.93 -18.04 45.48
C VAL A 16 21.55 -19.25 44.62
N SER A 17 21.99 -20.47 44.97
CA SER A 17 21.61 -21.66 44.20
C SER A 17 20.12 -21.97 44.32
N THR A 18 19.52 -21.78 45.50
CA THR A 18 18.06 -21.95 45.68
C THR A 18 17.27 -20.96 44.83
N ILE A 19 17.68 -19.69 44.78
CA ILE A 19 17.02 -18.66 43.94
C ILE A 19 17.11 -19.03 42.45
N ILE A 20 18.28 -19.43 41.97
CA ILE A 20 18.47 -19.83 40.57
C ILE A 20 17.60 -21.05 40.22
N LEU A 21 17.49 -22.02 41.14
CA LEU A 21 16.69 -23.23 40.93
C LEU A 21 15.19 -22.92 40.86
N VAL A 22 14.70 -22.07 41.77
CA VAL A 22 13.30 -21.62 41.77
C VAL A 22 12.98 -20.81 40.52
N PHE A 23 13.86 -19.87 40.14
CA PHE A 23 13.67 -19.05 38.96
C PHE A 23 13.77 -19.86 37.67
N GLY A 24 14.65 -20.87 37.62
CA GLY A 24 14.78 -21.80 36.51
C GLY A 24 13.55 -22.68 36.33
N ILE A 25 13.00 -23.23 37.42
CA ILE A 25 11.74 -24.00 37.39
C ILE A 25 10.59 -23.10 36.92
N PHE A 26 10.51 -21.86 37.44
CA PHE A 26 9.48 -20.91 37.04
C PHE A 26 9.60 -20.52 35.55
N ALA A 27 10.81 -20.21 35.08
CA ALA A 27 11.05 -19.86 33.67
C ALA A 27 10.73 -21.03 32.73
N VAL A 28 11.11 -22.26 33.09
CA VAL A 28 10.77 -23.46 32.31
C VAL A 28 9.26 -23.70 32.33
N TYR A 29 8.59 -23.50 33.46
CA TYR A 29 7.13 -23.60 33.56
C TYR A 29 6.44 -22.56 32.66
N GLU A 30 6.87 -21.30 32.70
CA GLU A 30 6.26 -20.23 31.91
C GLU A 30 6.51 -20.41 30.40
N ILE A 31 7.71 -20.87 30.01
CA ILE A 31 8.04 -21.21 28.61
C ILE A 31 7.19 -22.39 28.13
N THR A 32 7.09 -23.47 28.91
CA THR A 32 6.30 -24.65 28.53
C THR A 32 4.80 -24.37 28.54
N LYS A 33 4.32 -23.47 29.39
CA LYS A 33 2.95 -22.95 29.38
C LYS A 33 2.67 -22.14 28.12
N ARG A 34 3.57 -21.24 27.72
CA ARG A 34 3.45 -20.50 26.43
C ARG A 34 3.47 -21.43 25.21
N LEU A 35 4.24 -22.52 25.25
CA LEU A 35 4.25 -23.52 24.17
C LEU A 35 2.96 -24.36 24.12
N LYS A 36 2.29 -24.58 25.26
CA LYS A 36 1.00 -25.30 25.33
C LYS A 36 -0.22 -24.43 25.04
N GLU A 37 -0.14 -23.12 25.28
CA GLU A 37 -1.26 -22.17 25.13
C GLU A 37 -1.34 -21.48 23.75
N GLY A 38 -0.58 -21.94 22.75
CA GLY A 38 -0.96 -21.77 21.35
C GLY A 38 -0.97 -20.34 20.81
N THR A 39 0.07 -19.54 21.07
CA THR A 39 0.45 -18.44 20.18
C THR A 39 1.88 -18.66 19.70
N VAL A 40 2.10 -19.78 19.01
CA VAL A 40 3.16 -19.81 18.01
C VAL A 40 2.64 -18.91 16.91
N VAL A 41 3.29 -17.77 16.69
CA VAL A 41 3.16 -17.08 15.41
C VAL A 41 3.67 -18.09 14.40
N GLU A 42 2.74 -18.79 13.77
CA GLU A 42 2.99 -19.59 12.58
C GLU A 42 3.31 -18.56 11.49
N ASP A 43 4.55 -18.09 11.51
CA ASP A 43 5.12 -17.32 10.42
C ASP A 43 5.31 -18.35 9.31
N ASP A 44 4.24 -18.54 8.55
CA ASP A 44 4.04 -19.57 7.56
C ASP A 44 4.90 -19.26 6.32
N ARG A 45 6.22 -19.21 6.51
CA ARG A 45 7.19 -18.89 5.45
C ARG A 45 7.45 -20.07 4.52
N LEU A 46 6.76 -21.21 4.71
CA LEU A 46 7.03 -22.46 3.99
C LEU A 46 5.80 -23.26 3.53
N THR A 47 4.57 -22.79 3.77
CA THR A 47 3.35 -23.43 3.24
C THR A 47 2.73 -22.55 2.16
N GLY A 48 3.45 -22.50 1.05
CA GLY A 48 3.00 -21.82 -0.14
C GLY A 48 4.19 -21.25 -0.89
N ALA A 49 4.83 -22.09 -1.69
CA ALA A 49 5.14 -21.63 -3.04
C ALA A 49 3.80 -21.32 -3.76
N SER A 50 3.03 -20.34 -3.26
CA SER A 50 2.25 -19.49 -4.13
C SER A 50 3.30 -18.95 -5.09
N SER A 51 3.10 -19.23 -6.36
CA SER A 51 4.07 -18.92 -7.40
C SER A 51 4.59 -17.50 -7.16
N ILE A 52 5.89 -17.22 -7.31
CA ILE A 52 6.42 -15.85 -7.27
C ILE A 52 5.65 -14.91 -8.24
N ASN A 53 4.89 -15.50 -9.16
CA ASN A 53 4.01 -14.86 -10.11
C ASN A 53 2.55 -14.61 -9.66
N ASP A 54 2.10 -15.12 -8.51
CA ASP A 54 0.73 -14.97 -8.03
C ASP A 54 0.57 -13.70 -7.18
N LEU A 55 -0.49 -12.93 -7.46
CA LEU A 55 -0.82 -11.73 -6.71
C LEU A 55 -1.37 -12.06 -5.33
N SER A 56 -0.79 -11.45 -4.30
CA SER A 56 -1.19 -11.62 -2.91
C SER A 56 -2.06 -10.50 -2.40
N PHE A 57 -2.80 -10.79 -1.32
CA PHE A 57 -3.53 -9.79 -0.56
C PHE A 57 -2.58 -9.06 0.37
N ILE A 58 -2.74 -7.75 0.48
CA ILE A 58 -2.08 -7.00 1.53
C ILE A 58 -2.82 -7.26 2.84
N LEU A 59 -2.09 -7.58 3.90
CA LEU A 59 -2.66 -7.87 5.21
C LEU A 59 -2.47 -6.70 6.16
N ALA A 60 -3.53 -6.34 6.87
CA ALA A 60 -3.49 -5.45 8.04
C ALA A 60 -4.08 -6.22 9.22
N ASN A 61 -3.27 -6.42 10.28
CA ASN A 61 -3.67 -7.20 11.46
C ASN A 61 -4.21 -8.61 11.13
N GLY A 62 -3.60 -9.29 10.15
CA GLY A 62 -4.00 -10.63 9.70
C GLY A 62 -5.25 -10.67 8.81
N GLN A 63 -5.82 -9.52 8.44
CA GLN A 63 -7.00 -9.44 7.56
C GLN A 63 -6.64 -8.86 6.20
N LYS A 64 -7.29 -9.38 5.14
CA LYS A 64 -7.16 -8.84 3.78
C LYS A 64 -7.61 -7.39 3.75
N ARG A 65 -6.72 -6.50 3.32
CA ARG A 65 -6.99 -5.07 3.26
C ARG A 65 -7.91 -4.76 2.10
N LYS A 66 -9.04 -4.18 2.42
CA LYS A 66 -10.02 -3.66 1.46
C LYS A 66 -9.86 -2.14 1.34
N VAL A 67 -10.16 -1.58 0.18
CA VAL A 67 -10.25 -0.13 0.02
C VAL A 67 -11.31 0.41 0.99
N PRO A 68 -11.00 1.43 1.81
CA PRO A 68 -12.01 2.01 2.70
C PRO A 68 -13.18 2.61 1.93
N PRO A 69 -14.34 2.77 2.59
CA PRO A 69 -15.47 3.49 2.02
C PRO A 69 -15.06 4.90 1.57
N PHE A 70 -15.46 5.28 0.36
CA PHE A 70 -15.33 6.63 -0.18
C PHE A 70 -16.56 7.02 -0.99
N SER A 71 -16.79 8.32 -1.12
CA SER A 71 -17.81 8.89 -2.00
C SER A 71 -17.43 10.32 -2.38
N PHE A 72 -17.17 10.56 -3.66
CA PHE A 72 -16.64 11.84 -4.17
C PHE A 72 -17.26 12.20 -5.51
N LEU A 73 -17.14 13.47 -5.91
CA LEU A 73 -17.61 13.91 -7.22
C LEU A 73 -16.52 13.69 -8.27
N ASP A 74 -16.89 13.17 -9.44
CA ASP A 74 -15.96 13.02 -10.57
C ASP A 74 -15.92 14.25 -11.48
N GLN A 75 -15.18 14.16 -12.59
CA GLN A 75 -15.06 15.22 -13.60
C GLN A 75 -16.40 15.60 -14.26
N ASP A 76 -17.40 14.73 -14.22
CA ASP A 76 -18.73 14.93 -14.78
C ASP A 76 -19.75 15.31 -13.70
N SER A 77 -19.27 15.58 -12.48
CA SER A 77 -20.08 15.90 -11.29
C SER A 77 -21.01 14.77 -10.86
N LEU A 78 -20.66 13.53 -11.19
CA LEU A 78 -21.34 12.33 -10.70
C LEU A 78 -20.74 11.91 -9.37
N LEU A 79 -21.57 11.41 -8.47
CA LEU A 79 -21.11 10.87 -7.20
C LEU A 79 -20.61 9.44 -7.42
N ILE A 80 -19.32 9.21 -7.21
CA ILE A 80 -18.63 7.92 -7.40
C ILE A 80 -18.18 7.39 -6.04
N SER A 81 -18.32 6.08 -5.85
CA SER A 81 -18.06 5.35 -4.61
C SER A 81 -17.37 4.01 -4.88
N ASN A 82 -17.09 3.24 -3.83
CA ASN A 82 -16.59 1.87 -4.00
C ASN A 82 -17.53 0.96 -4.79
N GLU A 83 -18.84 1.24 -4.78
CA GLU A 83 -19.85 0.41 -5.47
C GLU A 83 -19.68 0.47 -6.99
N ASP A 84 -19.29 1.62 -7.52
CA ASP A 84 -19.02 1.85 -8.95
C ASP A 84 -17.82 1.06 -9.47
N TYR A 85 -16.96 0.57 -8.56
CA TYR A 85 -15.80 -0.27 -8.85
C TYR A 85 -16.01 -1.76 -8.53
N LEU A 86 -17.16 -2.17 -7.98
CA LEU A 86 -17.42 -3.60 -7.74
C LEU A 86 -17.46 -4.37 -9.06
N GLY A 87 -16.77 -5.50 -9.10
CA GLY A 87 -16.61 -6.30 -10.32
C GLY A 87 -15.48 -5.83 -11.25
N LYS A 88 -14.83 -4.69 -10.95
CA LYS A 88 -13.76 -4.10 -11.76
C LYS A 88 -12.40 -4.30 -11.12
N VAL A 89 -11.38 -4.49 -11.94
CA VAL A 89 -9.98 -4.35 -11.55
C VAL A 89 -9.58 -2.91 -11.82
N TYR A 90 -9.11 -2.20 -10.80
CA TYR A 90 -8.82 -0.78 -10.96
C TYR A 90 -7.52 -0.36 -10.30
N VAL A 91 -6.95 0.70 -10.86
CA VAL A 91 -5.74 1.34 -10.35
C VAL A 91 -6.12 2.60 -9.60
N VAL A 92 -5.53 2.81 -8.44
CA VAL A 92 -5.74 4.01 -7.61
C VAL A 92 -4.50 4.88 -7.66
N GLU A 93 -4.69 6.19 -7.84
CA GLU A 93 -3.65 7.21 -7.67
C GLU A 93 -4.15 8.42 -6.88
N PHE A 94 -3.20 9.16 -6.28
CA PHE A 94 -3.43 10.47 -5.70
C PHE A 94 -2.62 11.51 -6.48
N PHE A 95 -3.30 12.51 -7.02
CA PHE A 95 -2.72 13.45 -7.98
C PHE A 95 -3.23 14.88 -7.72
N PHE A 96 -2.77 15.86 -8.50
CA PHE A 96 -3.41 17.16 -8.60
C PHE A 96 -3.05 17.82 -9.93
N THR A 97 -3.96 18.60 -10.50
CA THR A 97 -3.83 19.04 -11.90
C THR A 97 -2.73 20.07 -12.13
N THR A 98 -2.30 20.75 -11.07
CA THR A 98 -1.24 21.77 -11.07
C THR A 98 0.15 21.22 -10.77
N CYS A 99 0.30 19.90 -10.57
CA CYS A 99 1.60 19.28 -10.34
C CYS A 99 2.51 19.43 -11.58
N PRO A 100 3.68 20.09 -11.44
CA PRO A 100 4.53 20.39 -12.58
C PRO A 100 5.48 19.25 -12.97
N THR A 101 5.63 18.22 -12.13
CA THR A 101 6.70 17.22 -12.25
C THR A 101 6.18 15.82 -12.58
N ILE A 102 5.67 15.09 -11.59
CA ILE A 102 5.46 13.64 -11.69
C ILE A 102 4.07 13.26 -12.21
N CYS A 103 3.01 14.04 -11.92
CA CYS A 103 1.65 13.73 -12.39
C CYS A 103 1.55 13.65 -13.92
N PRO A 104 2.16 14.56 -14.73
CA PRO A 104 2.11 14.43 -16.18
C PRO A 104 2.70 13.12 -16.72
N ILE A 105 3.64 12.50 -15.99
CA ILE A 105 4.22 11.20 -16.34
C ILE A 105 3.26 10.08 -15.91
N MET A 106 2.76 10.16 -14.68
CA MET A 106 1.79 9.19 -14.13
C MET A 106 0.54 9.09 -15.01
N THR A 107 -0.07 10.22 -15.37
CA THR A 107 -1.25 10.25 -16.22
C THR A 107 -0.98 9.65 -17.60
N LYS A 108 0.21 9.89 -18.19
CA LYS A 108 0.58 9.25 -19.47
C LYS A 108 0.67 7.73 -19.34
N ASN A 109 1.24 7.24 -18.22
CA ASN A 109 1.31 5.81 -17.94
C ASN A 109 -0.08 5.20 -17.75
N LEU A 110 -0.99 5.87 -17.04
CA LEU A 110 -2.38 5.42 -16.87
C LEU A 110 -3.16 5.46 -18.20
N VAL A 111 -2.95 6.47 -19.05
CA VAL A 111 -3.49 6.51 -20.42
C VAL A 111 -2.99 5.31 -21.23
N GLU A 112 -1.73 4.92 -21.07
CA GLU A 112 -1.20 3.72 -21.69
C GLU A 112 -1.83 2.43 -21.14
N LEU A 113 -2.15 2.35 -19.85
CA LEU A 113 -2.95 1.24 -19.30
C LEU A 113 -4.36 1.21 -19.92
N GLN A 114 -5.07 2.34 -19.95
CA GLN A 114 -6.40 2.46 -20.57
C GLN A 114 -6.37 1.92 -22.01
N ASN A 115 -5.34 2.31 -22.79
CA ASN A 115 -5.21 1.92 -24.19
C ASN A 115 -4.79 0.45 -24.36
N THR A 116 -4.27 -0.16 -23.31
CA THR A 116 -3.91 -1.59 -23.28
C THR A 116 -5.12 -2.47 -22.98
N PHE A 117 -6.05 -1.98 -22.16
CA PHE A 117 -7.18 -2.78 -21.64
C PHE A 117 -8.54 -2.42 -22.26
N THR A 118 -8.56 -1.81 -23.45
CA THR A 118 -9.80 -1.38 -24.13
C THR A 118 -10.80 -2.52 -24.41
N GLU A 119 -10.35 -3.78 -24.43
CA GLU A 119 -11.21 -4.96 -24.63
C GLU A 119 -11.87 -5.45 -23.34
N PHE A 120 -11.49 -4.91 -22.17
CA PHE A 120 -11.99 -5.30 -20.87
C PHE A 120 -12.93 -4.22 -20.30
N GLU A 121 -14.24 -4.47 -20.33
CA GLU A 121 -15.26 -3.59 -19.75
C GLU A 121 -15.20 -3.50 -18.21
N ASN A 122 -14.30 -4.27 -17.58
CA ASN A 122 -14.14 -4.37 -16.14
C ASN A 122 -12.76 -3.89 -15.67
N PHE A 123 -12.09 -3.05 -16.46
CA PHE A 123 -10.93 -2.27 -16.06
C PHE A 123 -11.37 -0.85 -15.70
N GLY A 124 -10.67 -0.19 -14.76
CA GLY A 124 -10.92 1.22 -14.45
C GLY A 124 -9.78 1.88 -13.71
N VAL A 125 -9.93 3.18 -13.45
CA VAL A 125 -8.94 3.98 -12.71
C VAL A 125 -9.65 4.95 -11.77
N ALA A 126 -9.11 5.08 -10.56
CA ALA A 126 -9.60 5.97 -9.51
C ALA A 126 -8.50 6.99 -9.18
N SER A 127 -8.61 8.20 -9.73
CA SER A 127 -7.65 9.28 -9.49
C SER A 127 -8.23 10.27 -8.50
N PHE A 128 -7.68 10.40 -7.30
CA PHE A 128 -8.17 11.33 -6.27
C PHE A 128 -7.31 12.59 -6.22
N THR A 129 -7.91 13.78 -6.38
CA THR A 129 -7.15 15.02 -6.26
C THR A 129 -6.83 15.38 -4.82
N ILE A 130 -5.57 15.66 -4.51
CA ILE A 130 -5.14 16.18 -3.20
C ILE A 130 -5.25 17.70 -3.09
N ASN A 131 -5.66 18.38 -4.17
CA ASN A 131 -5.92 19.82 -4.21
C ASN A 131 -7.37 20.12 -4.67
N PRO A 132 -8.40 19.65 -3.93
CA PRO A 132 -9.80 19.78 -4.35
C PRO A 132 -10.29 21.24 -4.39
N ARG A 133 -9.58 22.16 -3.72
CA ARG A 133 -9.88 23.60 -3.76
C ARG A 133 -9.71 24.21 -5.15
N TYR A 134 -8.74 23.72 -5.91
CA TYR A 134 -8.50 24.13 -7.30
C TYR A 134 -9.11 23.13 -8.29
N ASP A 135 -8.98 21.84 -8.01
CA ASP A 135 -9.41 20.74 -8.86
C ASP A 135 -10.92 20.49 -8.74
N THR A 136 -11.71 21.45 -9.20
CA THR A 136 -13.17 21.33 -9.37
C THR A 136 -13.51 20.34 -10.50
N PRO A 137 -14.75 19.79 -10.56
CA PRO A 137 -15.16 18.90 -11.66
C PRO A 137 -14.86 19.48 -13.05
N THR A 138 -15.09 20.78 -13.26
CA THR A 138 -14.77 21.45 -14.53
C THR A 138 -13.28 21.47 -14.85
N VAL A 139 -12.40 21.63 -13.85
CA VAL A 139 -10.95 21.58 -14.04
C VAL A 139 -10.51 20.16 -14.35
N LEU A 140 -11.07 19.17 -13.64
CA LEU A 140 -10.83 17.76 -13.90
C LEU A 140 -11.29 17.34 -15.30
N LYS A 141 -12.42 17.85 -15.79
CA LYS A 141 -12.88 17.59 -17.16
C LYS A 141 -11.91 18.12 -18.21
N LYS A 142 -11.38 19.33 -18.02
CA LYS A 142 -10.33 19.85 -18.92
C LYS A 142 -9.05 19.01 -18.85
N TYR A 143 -8.77 18.41 -17.69
CA TYR A 143 -7.64 17.50 -17.53
C TYR A 143 -7.85 16.21 -18.32
N THR A 144 -9.04 15.61 -18.28
CA THR A 144 -9.35 14.41 -19.08
C THR A 144 -9.19 14.68 -20.58
N GLU A 145 -9.73 15.80 -21.07
CA GLU A 145 -9.59 16.23 -22.46
C GLU A 145 -8.14 16.42 -22.88
N ARG A 146 -7.32 17.06 -22.03
CA ARG A 146 -5.91 17.33 -22.32
C ARG A 146 -5.09 16.05 -22.50
N TYR A 147 -5.35 15.03 -21.69
CA TYR A 147 -4.57 13.79 -21.67
C TYR A 147 -5.19 12.67 -22.51
N GLY A 148 -6.39 12.87 -23.06
CA GLY A 148 -7.08 11.83 -23.83
C GLY A 148 -7.58 10.70 -22.93
N ILE A 149 -8.12 11.04 -21.76
CA ILE A 149 -8.78 10.07 -20.87
C ILE A 149 -10.19 9.83 -21.43
N THR A 150 -10.44 8.61 -21.88
CA THR A 150 -11.65 8.19 -22.61
C THR A 150 -12.35 6.99 -21.98
N ASP A 151 -11.68 6.27 -21.09
CA ASP A 151 -12.25 5.15 -20.35
C ASP A 151 -13.41 5.64 -19.45
N PRO A 152 -14.65 5.11 -19.62
CA PRO A 152 -15.79 5.51 -18.81
C PRO A 152 -15.63 5.16 -17.32
N ASP A 153 -14.76 4.19 -16.99
CA ASP A 153 -14.47 3.74 -15.64
C ASP A 153 -13.21 4.40 -15.06
N TRP A 154 -12.70 5.45 -15.72
CA TRP A 154 -11.69 6.34 -15.18
C TRP A 154 -12.33 7.59 -14.58
N HIS A 155 -12.48 7.60 -13.26
CA HIS A 155 -13.02 8.73 -12.51
C HIS A 155 -11.91 9.55 -11.86
N LEU A 156 -11.86 10.84 -12.20
CA LEU A 156 -11.03 11.85 -11.55
C LEU A 156 -11.90 12.50 -10.48
N MET A 157 -11.61 12.23 -9.22
CA MET A 157 -12.47 12.54 -8.09
C MET A 157 -11.95 13.73 -7.27
N THR A 158 -12.89 14.55 -6.80
CA THR A 158 -12.70 15.71 -5.93
C THR A 158 -13.78 15.78 -4.85
N GLY A 159 -13.54 16.55 -3.78
CA GLY A 159 -14.47 16.66 -2.66
C GLY A 159 -13.81 17.19 -1.40
N ASP A 160 -14.23 16.68 -0.24
CA ASP A 160 -13.66 17.10 1.04
C ASP A 160 -12.18 16.72 1.16
N GLN A 161 -11.33 17.72 1.41
CA GLN A 161 -9.88 17.55 1.48
C GLN A 161 -9.46 16.63 2.64
N GLY A 162 -10.15 16.70 3.78
CA GLY A 162 -9.86 15.88 4.94
C GLY A 162 -10.14 14.40 4.68
N GLU A 163 -11.29 14.10 4.05
CA GLU A 163 -11.64 12.73 3.67
C GLU A 163 -10.71 12.16 2.60
N ILE A 164 -10.27 12.97 1.62
CA ILE A 164 -9.28 12.52 0.63
C ILE A 164 -7.94 12.22 1.30
N TYR A 165 -7.47 13.07 2.20
CA TYR A 165 -6.19 12.87 2.90
C TYR A 165 -6.25 11.66 3.81
N LYS A 166 -7.37 11.47 4.50
CA LYS A 166 -7.63 10.27 5.30
C LYS A 166 -7.63 9.02 4.43
N LEU A 167 -8.29 9.04 3.27
CA LEU A 167 -8.26 7.91 2.33
C LEU A 167 -6.83 7.61 1.86
N ALA A 168 -6.06 8.64 1.50
CA ALA A 168 -4.66 8.47 1.10
C ALA A 168 -3.81 7.86 2.21
N GLN A 169 -3.82 8.46 3.40
CA GLN A 169 -2.90 8.15 4.48
C GLN A 169 -3.31 6.89 5.27
N GLU A 170 -4.59 6.73 5.60
CA GLU A 170 -5.07 5.57 6.36
C GLU A 170 -5.47 4.42 5.41
N GLY A 171 -6.14 4.78 4.31
CA GLY A 171 -6.71 3.82 3.37
C GLY A 171 -5.70 3.21 2.42
N PHE A 172 -4.72 4.01 1.99
CA PHE A 172 -3.67 3.59 1.07
C PHE A 172 -2.26 3.83 1.60
N TYR A 173 -2.00 4.29 2.82
CA TYR A 173 -0.63 4.60 3.30
C TYR A 173 0.22 5.38 2.29
N ILE A 174 -0.43 6.24 1.49
CA ILE A 174 0.19 7.12 0.50
C ILE A 174 0.26 8.51 1.12
N VAL A 175 1.43 9.13 1.01
CA VAL A 175 1.64 10.50 1.46
C VAL A 175 0.82 11.44 0.56
N ALA A 176 0.02 12.29 1.21
CA ALA A 176 -0.76 13.36 0.61
C ALA A 176 -0.90 14.48 1.64
N SER A 177 -0.18 15.58 1.44
CA SER A 177 -0.19 16.73 2.36
C SER A 177 0.23 18.02 1.67
N GLU A 178 -0.33 19.15 2.11
CA GLU A 178 0.17 20.49 1.76
C GLU A 178 1.55 20.70 2.38
N VAL A 179 2.53 21.07 1.56
CA VAL A 179 3.90 21.39 1.97
C VAL A 179 4.36 22.58 1.14
N GLU A 180 4.57 23.74 1.79
CA GLU A 180 4.85 25.01 1.11
C GLU A 180 6.07 24.93 0.16
N ASP A 181 7.12 24.21 0.56
CA ASP A 181 8.35 24.06 -0.22
C ASP A 181 8.31 22.94 -1.26
N ALA A 182 7.22 22.16 -1.34
CA ALA A 182 7.10 21.09 -2.32
C ALA A 182 6.72 21.64 -3.71
N PRO A 183 7.17 21.03 -4.82
CA PRO A 183 6.77 21.43 -6.17
C PRO A 183 5.24 21.43 -6.35
N GLY A 184 4.65 22.62 -6.54
CA GLY A 184 3.19 22.78 -6.64
C GLY A 184 2.45 22.88 -5.30
N GLY A 185 3.17 22.90 -4.17
CA GLY A 185 2.64 23.11 -2.82
C GLY A 185 2.17 21.85 -2.09
N PHE A 186 2.43 20.66 -2.65
CA PHE A 186 1.99 19.39 -2.09
C PHE A 186 3.08 18.33 -2.16
N GLU A 187 3.23 17.56 -1.09
CA GLU A 187 3.97 16.29 -1.12
C GLU A 187 3.01 15.17 -1.49
N HIS A 188 3.39 14.39 -2.51
CA HIS A 188 2.60 13.24 -2.94
C HIS A 188 3.48 12.14 -3.50
N SER A 189 3.11 10.88 -3.24
CA SER A 189 3.86 9.75 -3.76
C SER A 189 3.49 9.48 -5.22
N GLY A 190 4.49 9.29 -6.08
CA GLY A 190 4.28 8.90 -7.48
C GLY A 190 3.98 7.41 -7.67
N MET A 191 3.03 6.90 -6.89
CA MET A 191 2.74 5.48 -6.72
C MET A 191 1.30 5.16 -7.10
N PHE A 192 1.10 3.94 -7.64
CA PHE A 192 -0.18 3.36 -8.00
C PHE A 192 -0.49 2.16 -7.11
N ALA A 193 -1.73 2.06 -6.64
CA ALA A 193 -2.21 0.86 -5.96
C ALA A 193 -3.11 0.04 -6.89
N LEU A 194 -2.99 -1.29 -6.84
CA LEU A 194 -3.81 -2.21 -7.62
C LEU A 194 -4.92 -2.79 -6.75
N VAL A 195 -6.15 -2.79 -7.26
CA VAL A 195 -7.33 -3.30 -6.54
C VAL A 195 -8.07 -4.32 -7.40
N ASP A 196 -8.47 -5.44 -6.78
CA ASP A 196 -9.25 -6.49 -7.46
C ASP A 196 -10.75 -6.22 -7.50
N LYS A 197 -11.47 -7.10 -8.22
CA LYS A 197 -12.93 -7.07 -8.44
C LYS A 197 -13.77 -7.02 -7.16
N ASN A 198 -13.21 -7.43 -6.03
CA ASN A 198 -13.88 -7.46 -4.74
C ASN A 198 -13.53 -6.25 -3.86
N GLY A 199 -12.68 -5.34 -4.36
CA GLY A 199 -12.20 -4.15 -3.67
C GLY A 199 -11.01 -4.41 -2.76
N TYR A 200 -10.33 -5.56 -2.87
CA TYR A 200 -9.13 -5.83 -2.08
C TYR A 200 -7.87 -5.30 -2.75
N ILE A 201 -6.98 -4.71 -1.96
CA ILE A 201 -5.71 -4.21 -2.47
C ILE A 201 -4.76 -5.39 -2.68
N ARG A 202 -4.23 -5.50 -3.90
CA ARG A 202 -3.37 -6.60 -4.35
C ARG A 202 -1.93 -6.13 -4.54
N SER A 203 -0.99 -7.01 -4.25
CA SER A 203 0.44 -6.79 -4.30
C SER A 203 1.11 -7.99 -4.95
N ARG A 204 2.14 -7.75 -5.75
CA ARG A 204 3.10 -8.80 -6.11
C ARG A 204 4.18 -8.93 -5.03
N TYR A 205 5.03 -9.94 -5.14
CA TYR A 205 6.26 -10.01 -4.35
C TYR A 205 7.46 -9.61 -5.21
N ASP A 206 8.45 -8.97 -4.59
CA ASP A 206 9.77 -8.79 -5.19
C ASP A 206 10.56 -10.11 -5.18
N GLU A 207 11.76 -10.10 -5.76
CA GLU A 207 12.65 -11.27 -5.82
C GLU A 207 13.07 -11.79 -4.43
N ASN A 208 12.94 -10.96 -3.40
CA ASN A 208 13.29 -11.28 -2.02
C ASN A 208 12.07 -11.75 -1.20
N GLY A 209 10.89 -11.85 -1.83
CA GLY A 209 9.64 -12.24 -1.16
C GLY A 209 8.99 -11.12 -0.35
N ASN A 210 9.39 -9.86 -0.52
CA ASN A 210 8.72 -8.72 0.11
C ASN A 210 7.54 -8.25 -0.75
N PRO A 211 6.41 -7.86 -0.14
CA PRO A 211 5.27 -7.35 -0.91
C PRO A 211 5.62 -6.01 -1.55
N LEU A 212 5.58 -5.95 -2.88
CA LEU A 212 5.60 -4.71 -3.65
C LEU A 212 4.18 -4.14 -3.68
N ILE A 213 3.84 -3.44 -2.60
CA ILE A 213 2.50 -2.95 -2.32
C ILE A 213 2.01 -1.94 -3.38
N TYR A 214 2.91 -1.10 -3.87
CA TYR A 214 2.61 -0.06 -4.86
C TYR A 214 3.53 -0.16 -6.06
N TYR A 215 3.01 0.27 -7.21
CA TYR A 215 3.73 0.34 -8.47
C TYR A 215 4.14 1.78 -8.74
N ARG A 216 5.39 1.99 -9.15
CA ARG A 216 5.89 3.33 -9.46
C ARG A 216 5.31 3.84 -10.77
N GLY A 217 4.61 4.97 -10.69
CA GLY A 217 4.00 5.66 -11.83
C GLY A 217 4.88 6.72 -12.49
N THR A 218 6.07 7.01 -11.95
CA THR A 218 6.92 8.14 -12.37
C THR A 218 7.93 7.83 -13.47
N ILE A 219 7.99 6.58 -13.94
CA ILE A 219 8.91 6.12 -14.97
C ILE A 219 8.11 5.45 -16.07
N THR A 220 8.30 5.88 -17.31
CA THR A 220 7.61 5.32 -18.48
C THR A 220 8.29 4.03 -18.97
N GLU A 221 7.54 3.16 -19.66
CA GLU A 221 8.12 1.96 -20.29
C GLU A 221 9.21 2.32 -21.31
N LYS A 222 9.05 3.44 -22.02
CA LYS A 222 10.04 3.95 -22.97
C LYS A 222 11.34 4.40 -22.31
N GLN A 223 11.27 4.94 -21.10
CA GLN A 223 12.46 5.31 -20.34
C GLN A 223 13.21 4.07 -19.85
N GLY A 224 12.47 3.03 -19.44
CA GLY A 224 13.04 1.79 -18.92
C GLY A 224 13.62 1.93 -17.51
N VAL A 225 14.55 2.87 -17.33
CA VAL A 225 15.24 3.16 -16.06
C VAL A 225 15.38 4.68 -15.91
N ASN A 226 15.26 5.21 -14.69
CA ASN A 226 15.49 6.64 -14.43
C ASN A 226 16.98 6.96 -14.17
N SER A 227 17.29 8.22 -13.89
CA SER A 227 18.66 8.69 -13.59
C SER A 227 19.28 8.08 -12.33
N GLU A 228 18.46 7.51 -11.44
CA GLU A 228 18.88 6.91 -10.17
C GLU A 228 19.06 5.38 -10.28
N GLY A 229 18.84 4.81 -11.47
CA GLY A 229 18.94 3.37 -11.69
C GLY A 229 17.67 2.59 -11.32
N GLU A 230 16.57 3.26 -11.00
CA GLU A 230 15.31 2.61 -10.69
C GLU A 230 14.60 2.17 -11.99
N PRO A 231 14.17 0.90 -12.11
CA PRO A 231 13.45 0.43 -13.28
C PRO A 231 11.98 0.88 -13.28
N GLN A 232 11.40 0.98 -14.47
CA GLN A 232 9.96 1.15 -14.66
C GLN A 232 9.17 -0.05 -14.13
N GLN A 233 7.94 0.20 -13.67
CA GLN A 233 7.06 -0.83 -13.10
C GLN A 233 5.69 -0.92 -13.81
N ILE A 234 5.54 -0.23 -14.94
CA ILE A 234 4.28 -0.22 -15.70
C ILE A 234 4.06 -1.55 -16.41
N THR A 235 5.11 -2.18 -16.94
CA THR A 235 4.97 -3.50 -17.59
C THR A 235 4.48 -4.57 -16.60
N MET A 236 5.05 -4.61 -15.38
CA MET A 236 4.58 -5.55 -14.37
C MET A 236 3.16 -5.23 -13.90
N LEU A 237 2.80 -3.95 -13.78
CA LEU A 237 1.43 -3.55 -13.47
C LEU A 237 0.44 -4.04 -14.53
N LYS A 238 0.78 -3.94 -15.82
CA LYS A 238 -0.04 -4.49 -16.92
C LYS A 238 -0.22 -6.01 -16.78
N GLU A 239 0.84 -6.74 -16.51
CA GLU A 239 0.75 -8.20 -16.31
C GLU A 239 -0.18 -8.56 -15.15
N ASP A 240 -0.06 -7.84 -14.04
CA ASP A 240 -0.80 -8.09 -12.82
C ASP A 240 -2.27 -7.68 -12.94
N ILE A 241 -2.58 -6.55 -13.60
CA ILE A 241 -3.95 -6.19 -13.99
C ILE A 241 -4.57 -7.29 -14.86
N LYS A 242 -3.84 -7.76 -15.89
CA LYS A 242 -4.33 -8.80 -16.79
C LYS A 242 -4.66 -10.10 -16.05
N LYS A 243 -3.85 -10.50 -15.07
CA LYS A 243 -4.14 -11.67 -14.23
C LYS A 243 -5.47 -11.48 -13.50
N LEU A 244 -5.66 -10.38 -12.79
CA LEU A 244 -6.89 -10.10 -12.05
C LEU A 244 -8.13 -10.00 -12.96
N LEU A 245 -7.98 -9.45 -14.17
CA LEU A 245 -9.08 -9.36 -15.13
C LEU A 245 -9.53 -10.75 -15.60
N LEU A 246 -8.59 -11.67 -15.79
CA LEU A 246 -8.82 -13.06 -16.23
C LEU A 246 -9.19 -14.02 -15.08
N GLU A 247 -9.02 -13.63 -13.82
CA GLU A 247 -9.53 -14.37 -12.65
C GLU A 247 -11.06 -14.49 -12.74
N LYS A 248 -11.56 -15.72 -12.63
CA LYS A 248 -12.99 -16.06 -12.71
C LYS A 248 -13.68 -15.95 -11.37
#